data_AF-A0A821USB0-F1
#
_entry.id   AF-A0A821USB0-F1
#
_cell.length_a   1.000
_cell.length_b   1.000
_cell.length_c   1.000
_cell.angle_alpha   90.00
_cell.angle_beta   90.00
_cell.angle_gamma   90.00
#
_symmetry.space_group_name_H-M   'P 1'
#
loop_
_entity.id
_entity.type
_entity.pdbx_description
1 polymer ?
#
loop_
_entity_poly.entity_id
_entity_poly.type
_entity_poly.pdbx_seq_one_letter_code
_entity_poly.pdbx_strand_id
1 'polypeptide(L)'
;MSWLTIFTSFAVLSSLVIADDPCRFEYPAKGVIDLTSLGRTDGKPAYPDKLPPTGSGYKYSYNPCKPFNEGPSCNGVAACQVSMDRQYSFSLGTQESASWNPGDLGSGPSVAYSAGAKKVTVTLECVTDGTNELEA
;
A
#
# COMPACT_ATOMS: atom_id res chain seq x y z
N MET A 1 -51.87 13.86 -2.00
CA MET A 1 -50.56 13.73 -1.33
C MET A 1 -49.55 13.34 -2.38
N SER A 2 -48.65 14.25 -2.77
CA SER A 2 -47.56 13.95 -3.71
C SER A 2 -46.50 15.03 -3.58
N TRP A 3 -45.27 14.64 -3.24
CA TRP A 3 -44.07 15.42 -3.47
C TRP A 3 -43.02 14.49 -4.06
N LEU A 4 -42.65 14.77 -5.31
CA LEU A 4 -41.56 14.14 -6.06
C LEU A 4 -40.34 15.05 -5.87
N THR A 5 -39.28 14.58 -5.23
CA THR A 5 -38.00 15.30 -5.22
C THR A 5 -37.04 14.59 -6.15
N ILE A 6 -36.84 15.21 -7.31
CA ILE A 6 -35.89 14.83 -8.34
C ILE A 6 -34.48 15.09 -7.78
N PHE A 7 -33.67 14.04 -7.64
CA PHE A 7 -32.24 14.20 -7.40
C PHE A 7 -31.61 14.68 -8.72
N THR A 8 -31.37 15.98 -8.82
CA THR A 8 -30.57 16.58 -9.89
C THR A 8 -29.12 16.13 -9.71
N SER A 9 -28.69 15.23 -10.58
CA SER A 9 -27.30 14.82 -10.73
C SER A 9 -26.46 16.05 -11.10
N PHE A 10 -25.61 16.52 -10.19
CA PHE A 10 -24.57 17.48 -10.50
C PHE A 10 -23.27 16.76 -10.80
N ALA A 11 -22.69 17.12 -11.94
CA ALA A 11 -21.47 16.57 -12.50
C ALA A 11 -20.27 16.71 -11.55
N VAL A 12 -19.55 15.61 -11.34
CA VAL A 12 -18.22 15.64 -10.72
C VAL A 12 -17.21 15.89 -11.83
N LEU A 13 -16.92 17.17 -12.13
CA LEU A 13 -15.69 17.56 -12.80
C LEU A 13 -14.63 17.76 -11.72
N SER A 14 -13.93 16.69 -11.40
CA SER A 14 -12.69 16.75 -10.65
C SER A 14 -11.72 15.78 -11.29
N SER A 15 -10.64 16.32 -11.87
CA SER A 15 -9.40 15.57 -12.13
C SER A 15 -8.70 15.21 -10.81
N LEU A 16 -9.48 14.84 -9.80
CA LEU A 16 -9.01 14.42 -8.51
C LEU A 16 -8.71 12.95 -8.64
N VAL A 17 -7.43 12.63 -8.52
CA VAL A 17 -6.95 11.26 -8.41
C VAL A 17 -7.55 10.68 -7.14
N ILE A 18 -8.69 10.02 -7.25
CA ILE A 18 -9.32 9.40 -6.09
C ILE A 18 -8.60 8.08 -5.87
N ALA A 19 -7.65 8.06 -4.94
CA ALA A 19 -7.26 6.83 -4.28
C ALA A 19 -8.40 6.40 -3.34
N ASP A 20 -9.56 6.04 -3.92
CA ASP A 20 -10.70 5.49 -3.16
C ASP A 20 -10.39 4.08 -2.64
N ASP A 21 -9.30 3.48 -3.13
CA ASP A 21 -8.87 2.14 -2.80
C ASP A 21 -7.35 2.13 -2.50
N PRO A 22 -6.91 1.64 -1.33
CA PRO A 22 -5.49 1.45 -1.03
C PRO A 22 -4.77 0.50 -2.00
N CYS A 23 -5.52 -0.23 -2.82
CA CYS A 23 -5.02 -1.19 -3.80
C CYS A 23 -4.90 -0.69 -5.21
N ARG A 24 -5.72 0.29 -5.56
CA ARG A 24 -5.97 0.62 -6.95
C ARG A 24 -5.78 2.11 -7.13
N PHE A 25 -4.93 2.42 -8.10
CA PHE A 25 -4.59 3.78 -8.45
C PHE A 25 -4.82 3.98 -9.93
N GLU A 26 -5.71 4.90 -10.26
CA GLU A 26 -6.01 5.26 -11.64
C GLU A 26 -5.33 6.58 -11.99
N TYR A 27 -4.44 6.53 -12.98
CA TYR A 27 -3.84 7.72 -13.57
C TYR A 27 -4.46 7.97 -14.95
N PRO A 28 -5.22 9.07 -15.12
CA PRO A 28 -6.05 9.31 -16.31
C PRO A 28 -5.33 9.16 -17.67
N ALA A 29 -4.02 9.39 -17.72
CA ALA A 29 -3.23 9.32 -18.96
C ALA A 29 -2.25 8.13 -19.06
N LYS A 30 -2.11 7.31 -18.02
CA LYS A 30 -1.10 6.23 -17.93
C LYS A 30 -1.71 4.87 -17.59
N GLY A 31 -3.00 4.84 -17.25
CA GLY A 31 -3.75 3.62 -16.95
C GLY A 31 -3.92 3.38 -15.46
N VAL A 32 -4.23 2.13 -15.12
CA VAL A 32 -4.58 1.70 -13.77
C VAL A 32 -3.49 0.78 -13.24
N ILE A 33 -3.05 1.04 -12.02
CA ILE A 33 -2.25 0.12 -11.20
C ILE A 33 -3.19 -0.55 -10.22
N ASP A 34 -3.20 -1.88 -10.21
CA ASP A 34 -4.04 -2.69 -9.31
C ASP A 34 -3.17 -3.74 -8.61
N LEU A 35 -2.98 -3.56 -7.31
CA LEU A 35 -2.18 -4.46 -6.46
C LEU A 35 -3.00 -5.59 -5.83
N THR A 36 -4.31 -5.68 -6.11
CA THR A 36 -5.22 -6.60 -5.43
C THR A 36 -4.79 -8.05 -5.54
N SER A 37 -4.24 -8.46 -6.68
CA SER A 37 -3.76 -9.82 -6.94
C SER A 37 -2.49 -10.19 -6.15
N LEU A 38 -1.73 -9.21 -5.68
CA LEU A 38 -0.50 -9.41 -4.92
C LEU A 38 -0.77 -9.60 -3.43
N GLY A 39 -1.90 -9.06 -2.93
CA GLY A 39 -2.26 -9.11 -1.52
C GLY A 39 -2.75 -10.48 -1.08
N ARG A 40 -2.17 -11.04 -0.02
CA ARG A 40 -2.64 -12.28 0.58
C ARG A 40 -3.83 -12.02 1.51
N THR A 41 -4.84 -12.89 1.47
CA THR A 41 -6.04 -12.81 2.31
C THR A 41 -5.99 -13.72 3.55
N ASP A 42 -4.92 -14.50 3.74
CA ASP A 42 -4.78 -15.45 4.85
C ASP A 42 -4.24 -14.79 6.14
N GLY A 43 -4.23 -13.46 6.21
CA GLY A 43 -3.73 -12.71 7.36
C GLY A 43 -2.21 -12.71 7.51
N LYS A 44 -1.47 -13.16 6.49
CA LYS A 44 0.00 -13.15 6.43
C LYS A 44 0.49 -12.15 5.39
N PRO A 45 1.72 -11.62 5.54
CA PRO A 45 2.29 -10.73 4.53
C PRO A 45 2.59 -11.47 3.22
N ALA A 46 2.32 -10.82 2.08
CA ALA A 46 2.73 -11.28 0.75
C ALA A 46 4.26 -11.34 0.63
N TYR A 47 4.93 -10.37 1.24
CA TYR A 47 6.38 -10.23 1.25
C TYR A 47 6.87 -10.21 2.69
N PRO A 48 7.13 -11.39 3.30
CA PRO A 48 7.61 -11.47 4.68
C PRO A 48 9.12 -11.18 4.79
N ASP A 49 9.51 -10.63 5.95
CA ASP A 49 10.88 -10.71 6.49
C ASP A 49 12.00 -10.23 5.52
N LYS A 50 11.74 -9.21 4.69
CA LYS A 50 12.72 -8.65 3.77
C LYS A 50 13.82 -7.91 4.52
N LEU A 51 15.06 -8.23 4.17
CA LEU A 51 16.26 -7.68 4.81
C LEU A 51 16.76 -6.49 3.99
N PRO A 52 16.99 -5.32 4.61
CA PRO A 52 17.59 -4.20 3.90
C PRO A 52 19.08 -4.47 3.62
N PRO A 53 19.62 -3.97 2.51
CA PRO A 53 21.02 -4.16 2.08
C PRO A 53 22.04 -3.75 3.14
N THR A 54 21.71 -2.75 3.95
CA THR A 54 22.65 -2.13 4.91
C THR A 54 22.60 -2.75 6.30
N GLY A 55 21.92 -3.90 6.49
CA GLY A 55 22.00 -4.69 7.72
C GLY A 55 21.45 -3.97 8.95
N SER A 56 20.22 -3.45 8.87
CA SER A 56 19.66 -2.51 9.87
C SER A 56 19.24 -3.13 11.23
N GLY A 57 19.49 -4.43 11.48
CA GLY A 57 18.98 -5.14 12.66
C GLY A 57 17.45 -5.34 12.64
N TYR A 58 16.80 -4.97 11.54
CA TYR A 58 15.37 -5.15 11.30
C TYR A 58 15.13 -5.82 9.96
N LYS A 59 13.96 -6.42 9.85
CA LYS A 59 13.37 -6.94 8.63
C LYS A 59 11.98 -6.34 8.42
N TYR A 60 11.53 -6.37 7.19
CA TYR A 60 10.33 -5.65 6.76
C TYR A 60 9.36 -6.62 6.10
N SER A 61 8.13 -6.60 6.55
CA SER A 61 7.05 -7.37 5.97
C SER A 61 6.02 -6.43 5.35
N TYR A 62 5.51 -6.79 4.17
CA TYR A 62 4.53 -6.00 3.44
C TYR A 62 3.42 -6.89 2.89
N ASN A 63 2.18 -6.40 3.00
CA ASN A 63 1.04 -6.94 2.30
C ASN A 63 0.28 -5.80 1.62
N PRO A 64 0.29 -5.70 0.29
CA PRO A 64 -0.59 -4.76 -0.37
C PRO A 64 -2.04 -5.17 -0.06
N CYS A 65 -2.93 -4.18 0.02
CA CYS A 65 -4.38 -4.37 0.00
C CYS A 65 -5.08 -5.03 1.18
N LYS A 66 -4.42 -5.98 1.84
CA LYS A 66 -5.03 -6.83 2.85
C LYS A 66 -4.25 -6.69 4.15
N PRO A 67 -4.92 -6.46 5.28
CA PRO A 67 -4.23 -6.34 6.55
C PRO A 67 -3.61 -7.67 6.97
N PHE A 68 -2.48 -7.60 7.68
CA PHE A 68 -1.87 -8.77 8.32
C PHE A 68 -1.44 -8.44 9.76
N ASN A 69 -1.13 -9.49 10.52
CA ASN A 69 -0.60 -9.37 11.89
C ASN A 69 0.81 -9.96 11.95
N GLU A 70 1.73 -9.29 12.65
CA GLU A 70 3.08 -9.80 12.89
C GLU A 70 3.72 -9.21 14.15
N GLY A 71 4.21 -10.08 15.03
CA GLY A 71 4.85 -9.64 16.27
C GLY A 71 3.88 -8.92 17.23
N PRO A 72 4.40 -8.25 18.27
CA PRO A 72 3.57 -7.70 19.35
C PRO A 72 2.78 -6.43 19.00
N SER A 73 3.18 -5.67 17.98
CA SER A 73 2.66 -4.31 17.73
C SER A 73 2.14 -4.07 16.32
N CYS A 74 2.34 -5.01 15.38
CA CYS A 74 1.73 -4.92 14.06
C CYS A 74 0.46 -5.76 14.02
N ASN A 75 -0.68 -5.11 14.26
CA ASN A 75 -2.00 -5.72 14.19
C ASN A 75 -2.83 -4.97 13.15
N GLY A 76 -3.30 -5.67 12.12
CA GLY A 76 -4.11 -5.09 11.05
C GLY A 76 -3.34 -4.13 10.15
N VAL A 77 -2.04 -4.36 9.91
CA VAL A 77 -1.16 -3.41 9.20
C VAL A 77 -1.00 -3.75 7.73
N ALA A 78 -0.58 -2.75 6.95
CA ALA A 78 -0.11 -2.92 5.58
C ALA A 78 1.38 -3.27 5.52
N ALA A 79 2.16 -2.75 6.47
CA ALA A 79 3.59 -2.98 6.56
C ALA A 79 4.06 -3.01 8.02
N CYS A 80 5.04 -3.87 8.30
CA CYS A 80 5.61 -4.07 9.63
C CYS A 80 7.13 -4.09 9.56
N GLN A 81 7.78 -3.42 10.50
CA GLN A 81 9.21 -3.53 10.77
C GLN A 81 9.38 -4.41 12.01
N VAL A 82 10.16 -5.48 11.91
CA VAL A 82 10.39 -6.43 13.01
C VAL A 82 11.88 -6.55 13.28
N SER A 83 12.28 -6.55 14.54
CA SER A 83 13.66 -6.82 14.97
C SER A 83 14.08 -8.24 14.58
N MET A 84 15.38 -8.49 14.40
CA MET A 84 15.87 -9.83 14.01
C MET A 84 15.46 -10.93 15.00
N ASP A 85 15.44 -10.61 16.30
CA ASP A 85 15.02 -11.51 17.39
C ASP A 85 13.49 -11.56 17.59
N ARG A 86 12.74 -10.81 16.77
CA ARG A 86 11.27 -10.64 16.80
C ARG A 86 10.71 -10.12 18.14
N GLN A 87 11.54 -9.62 19.05
CA GLN A 87 11.08 -9.09 20.35
C GLN A 87 10.35 -7.74 20.19
N TYR A 88 10.80 -6.95 19.22
CA TYR A 88 10.23 -5.65 18.88
C TYR A 88 9.64 -5.67 17.48
N SER A 89 8.47 -5.07 17.34
CA SER A 89 7.83 -4.81 16.06
C SER A 89 7.28 -3.39 16.04
N PHE A 90 7.22 -2.78 14.87
CA PHE A 90 6.69 -1.45 14.68
C PHE A 90 5.81 -1.40 13.44
N SER A 91 4.58 -0.94 13.59
CA SER A 91 3.72 -0.64 12.46
C SER A 91 4.36 0.46 11.61
N LEU A 92 4.34 0.27 10.29
CA LEU A 92 4.76 1.28 9.32
C LEU A 92 3.56 1.91 8.60
N GLY A 93 2.34 1.48 8.92
CA GLY A 93 1.09 2.02 8.40
C GLY A 93 0.04 0.95 8.13
N THR A 94 -1.20 1.40 7.97
CA THR A 94 -2.36 0.58 7.60
C THR A 94 -2.81 0.90 6.19
N GLN A 95 -3.74 0.13 5.63
CA GLN A 95 -4.20 0.38 4.27
C GLN A 95 -4.86 1.75 4.13
N GLU A 96 -5.54 2.23 5.17
CA GLU A 96 -6.17 3.55 5.22
C GLU A 96 -5.14 4.71 5.21
N SER A 97 -3.87 4.42 5.49
CA SER A 97 -2.78 5.39 5.42
C SER A 97 -2.09 5.45 4.04
N ALA A 98 -2.57 4.67 3.07
CA ALA A 98 -2.00 4.62 1.73
C ALA A 98 -2.03 6.01 1.06
N SER A 99 -0.87 6.43 0.56
CA SER A 99 -0.70 7.66 -0.19
C SER A 99 0.05 7.36 -1.47
N TRP A 100 -0.67 7.46 -2.58
CA TRP A 100 -0.14 7.15 -3.90
C TRP A 100 0.61 8.33 -4.51
N ASN A 101 1.74 8.02 -5.12
CA ASN A 101 2.48 8.92 -5.98
C ASN A 101 2.59 8.27 -7.38
N PRO A 102 2.00 8.87 -8.42
CA PRO A 102 2.05 8.34 -9.78
C PRO A 102 3.46 8.28 -10.39
N GLY A 103 4.42 8.99 -9.80
CA GLY A 103 5.75 9.17 -10.37
C GLY A 103 5.76 10.16 -11.55
N ASP A 104 6.86 10.91 -11.65
CA ASP A 104 7.13 11.83 -12.76
C ASP A 104 8.00 11.15 -13.85
N LEU A 105 8.39 11.89 -14.88
CA LEU A 105 9.33 11.43 -15.91
C LEU A 105 10.71 11.15 -15.28
N GLY A 106 10.92 9.94 -14.77
CA GLY A 106 12.18 9.50 -14.16
C GLY A 106 12.01 8.74 -12.84
N SER A 107 10.83 8.79 -12.22
CA SER A 107 10.51 8.04 -10.99
C SER A 107 9.32 7.13 -11.25
N GLY A 108 9.45 5.85 -10.92
CA GLY A 108 8.33 4.90 -11.00
C GLY A 108 7.19 5.28 -10.04
N PRO A 109 5.98 4.74 -10.25
CA PRO A 109 4.88 4.92 -9.31
C PRO A 109 5.23 4.32 -7.95
N SER A 110 4.72 4.90 -6.88
CA SER A 110 4.94 4.41 -5.52
C SER A 110 3.72 4.59 -4.65
N VAL A 111 3.64 3.80 -3.59
CA VAL A 111 2.66 3.94 -2.53
C VAL A 111 3.38 4.06 -1.19
N ALA A 112 3.00 5.06 -0.41
CA ALA A 112 3.52 5.27 0.93
C ALA A 112 2.48 4.90 1.99
N TYR A 113 2.95 4.36 3.10
CA TYR A 113 2.13 4.08 4.29
C TYR A 113 2.78 4.74 5.50
N SER A 114 1.99 5.12 6.50
CA SER A 114 2.51 5.77 7.70
C SER A 114 1.78 5.39 8.98
N ALA A 115 2.53 5.28 10.07
CA ALA A 115 2.05 5.13 11.43
C ALA A 115 2.81 6.10 12.35
N GLY A 116 2.23 7.27 12.61
CA GLY A 116 2.89 8.34 13.37
C GLY A 116 4.15 8.84 12.65
N ALA A 117 5.30 8.77 13.30
CA ALA A 117 6.59 9.16 12.72
C ALA A 117 7.22 8.09 11.82
N LYS A 118 6.69 6.87 11.81
CA LYS A 118 7.20 5.77 10.98
C LYS A 118 6.49 5.78 9.63
N LYS A 119 7.27 5.59 8.57
CA LYS A 119 6.80 5.60 7.19
C LYS A 119 7.52 4.51 6.41
N VAL A 120 6.83 3.93 5.44
CA VAL A 120 7.43 3.10 4.39
C VAL A 120 6.96 3.62 3.05
N THR A 121 7.83 3.56 2.05
CA THR A 121 7.49 3.82 0.65
C THR A 121 7.84 2.60 -0.16
N VAL A 122 6.85 2.07 -0.86
CA VAL A 122 6.99 0.94 -1.77
C VAL A 122 7.01 1.50 -3.19
N THR A 123 8.15 1.40 -3.85
CA THR A 123 8.29 1.76 -5.27
C THR A 123 7.88 0.58 -6.11
N LEU A 124 7.09 0.83 -7.14
CA LEU A 124 6.58 -0.19 -8.05
C LEU A 124 7.43 -0.19 -9.32
N GLU A 125 7.94 -1.37 -9.66
CA GLU A 125 8.67 -1.63 -10.89
C GLU A 125 7.90 -2.63 -11.74
N CYS A 126 7.83 -2.38 -13.04
CA CYS A 126 7.18 -3.29 -13.98
C CYS A 126 8.19 -4.34 -14.44
N VAL A 127 8.04 -5.58 -13.96
CA VAL A 127 8.88 -6.70 -14.37
C VAL A 127 8.10 -7.61 -15.33
N THR A 128 8.69 -7.95 -16.47
CA THR A 128 8.02 -8.71 -17.56
C THR A 128 8.31 -10.21 -17.53
N ASP A 129 9.21 -10.66 -16.67
CA ASP A 129 9.62 -12.08 -16.56
C ASP A 129 8.73 -12.92 -15.64
N GLY A 130 7.71 -12.29 -15.03
CA GLY A 130 6.76 -12.94 -14.12
C GLY A 130 7.23 -13.08 -12.67
N THR A 131 8.38 -12.51 -12.32
CA THR A 131 8.84 -12.43 -10.93
C THR A 131 8.13 -11.28 -10.20
N ASN A 132 7.55 -11.59 -9.04
CA ASN A 132 6.94 -10.62 -8.13
C ASN A 132 7.77 -10.62 -6.85
N GLU A 133 8.93 -9.98 -6.88
CA GLU A 133 9.83 -9.90 -5.74
C GLU A 133 9.83 -8.50 -5.14
N LEU A 134 9.84 -8.44 -3.80
CA LEU A 134 10.07 -7.20 -3.07
C LEU A 134 11.52 -7.16 -2.59
N GLU A 135 12.21 -6.09 -2.94
CA GLU A 135 13.52 -5.72 -2.39
C GLU A 135 13.32 -4.65 -1.30
N ALA A 136 14.09 -4.74 -0.21
CA ALA A 136 13.99 -3.84 0.95
C ALA A 136 15.23 -2.95 1.07
#